data_AF-A0A9P6XNF4-F1
#
_entry.id   AF-A0A9P6XNF4-F1
#
_cell.length_a   1.000
_cell.length_b   1.000
_cell.length_c   1.000
_cell.angle_alpha   90.00
_cell.angle_beta   90.00
_cell.angle_gamma   90.00
#
_symmetry.space_group_name_H-M   'P 1'
#
loop_
_entity.id
_entity.type
_entity.pdbx_description
1 polymer ?
#
loop_
_entity_poly.entity_id
_entity_poly.type
_entity_poly.pdbx_seq_one_letter_code
_entity_poly.pdbx_strand_id
1 'polypeptide(L)'
;MVRAQAIARGEPQRFVIEPARRRGEGANQRVGEVPPQLQVQFEGAAQLATAPGQGVIEFHPDGGSSGGRIRLQRDAAEWRIDVGWLTGEVRSGPWREQ
;
A
#
# COMPACT_ATOMS: atom_id res chain seq x y z
N MET A 1 7.79 -8.99 4.09
CA MET A 1 7.89 -7.74 3.30
C MET A 1 7.53 -8.07 1.86
N VAL A 2 6.58 -7.36 1.24
CA VAL A 2 6.08 -7.70 -0.11
C VAL A 2 7.16 -7.49 -1.18
N ARG A 3 7.78 -6.30 -1.20
CA ARG A 3 8.90 -5.96 -2.12
C ARG A 3 10.05 -6.96 -2.06
N ALA A 4 10.56 -7.23 -0.86
CA ALA A 4 11.67 -8.17 -0.69
C ALA A 4 11.31 -9.58 -1.20
N GLN A 5 10.03 -9.97 -1.07
CA GLN A 5 9.57 -11.27 -1.56
C GLN A 5 9.51 -11.32 -3.10
N ALA A 6 9.13 -10.23 -3.77
CA ALA A 6 9.11 -10.15 -5.23
C ALA A 6 10.52 -10.34 -5.81
N ILE A 7 11.50 -9.63 -5.24
CA ILE A 7 12.90 -9.74 -5.63
C ILE A 7 13.43 -11.16 -5.36
N ALA A 8 13.20 -11.68 -4.14
CA ALA A 8 13.73 -12.98 -3.74
C ALA A 8 13.14 -14.17 -4.52
N ARG A 9 11.89 -14.05 -5.00
CA ARG A 9 11.21 -15.12 -5.77
C ARG A 9 11.33 -14.96 -7.28
N GLY A 10 11.72 -13.78 -7.77
CA GLY A 10 11.73 -13.51 -9.21
C GLY A 10 10.34 -13.35 -9.82
N GLU A 11 9.29 -13.14 -9.01
CA GLU A 11 7.90 -13.06 -9.45
C GLU A 11 7.18 -11.84 -8.83
N PRO A 12 6.23 -11.20 -9.54
CA PRO A 12 5.45 -10.11 -8.98
C PRO A 12 4.76 -10.50 -7.66
N GLN A 13 4.73 -9.58 -6.70
CA GLN A 13 4.00 -9.74 -5.44
C GLN A 13 3.10 -8.54 -5.18
N ARG A 14 1.89 -8.80 -4.69
CA ARG A 14 0.88 -7.77 -4.46
C ARG A 14 0.70 -7.47 -2.97
N PHE A 15 0.47 -6.20 -2.70
CA PHE A 15 -0.16 -5.73 -1.48
C PHE A 15 -1.56 -5.26 -1.83
N VAL A 16 -2.57 -5.81 -1.17
CA VAL A 16 -3.98 -5.46 -1.35
C VAL A 16 -4.46 -4.75 -0.10
N ILE A 17 -5.18 -3.64 -0.26
CA ILE A 17 -5.80 -2.92 0.84
C ILE A 17 -7.30 -2.74 0.57
N GLU A 18 -8.09 -2.93 1.62
CA GLU A 18 -9.52 -2.69 1.65
C GLU A 18 -9.78 -1.50 2.59
N PRO A 19 -9.74 -0.24 2.11
CA PRO A 19 -9.76 0.94 2.97
C PRO A 19 -11.01 1.00 3.88
N ALA A 20 -12.18 0.65 3.32
CA ALA A 20 -13.43 0.61 4.08
C ALA A 20 -13.41 -0.43 5.23
N ARG A 21 -12.69 -1.54 5.02
CA ARG A 21 -12.53 -2.61 6.02
C ARG A 21 -11.32 -2.42 6.93
N ARG A 22 -10.49 -1.40 6.68
CA ARG A 22 -9.23 -1.13 7.43
C ARG A 22 -8.30 -2.35 7.47
N ARG A 23 -8.29 -3.13 6.39
CA ARG A 23 -7.53 -4.37 6.29
C ARG A 23 -6.57 -4.31 5.12
N GLY A 24 -5.34 -4.76 5.34
CA GLY A 24 -4.33 -4.97 4.30
C GLY A 24 -3.86 -6.41 4.29
N GLU A 25 -3.55 -6.91 3.11
CA GLU A 25 -2.95 -8.23 2.90
C GLU A 25 -1.69 -8.08 2.04
N GLY A 26 -0.58 -8.61 2.54
CA GLY A 26 0.68 -8.67 1.82
C GLY A 26 1.11 -10.10 1.50
N ALA A 27 2.32 -10.22 0.95
CA ALA A 27 2.94 -11.50 0.64
C ALA A 27 2.83 -12.54 1.77
N ASN A 28 2.65 -13.81 1.37
CA ASN A 28 2.42 -14.94 2.26
C ASN A 28 1.17 -14.79 3.15
N GLN A 29 0.09 -14.20 2.60
CA GLN A 29 -1.20 -14.02 3.29
C GLN A 29 -1.06 -13.28 4.63
N ARG A 30 -0.05 -12.40 4.75
CA ARG A 30 0.14 -11.61 5.97
C ARG A 30 -0.91 -10.52 6.00
N VAL A 31 -1.83 -10.66 6.93
CA VAL A 31 -2.91 -9.73 7.17
C VAL A 31 -2.49 -8.71 8.22
N GLY A 32 -2.77 -7.44 7.97
CA GLY A 32 -2.69 -6.35 8.93
C GLY A 32 -4.02 -5.63 9.03
N GLU A 33 -4.33 -5.14 10.22
CA GLU A 33 -5.52 -4.32 10.47
C GLU A 33 -5.11 -2.94 10.95
N VAL A 34 -5.89 -1.93 10.56
CA VAL A 34 -5.73 -0.56 11.00
C VAL A 34 -6.75 -0.28 12.11
N PRO A 35 -6.34 0.35 13.23
CA PRO A 35 -7.25 0.71 14.31
C PRO A 35 -8.51 1.45 13.84
N PRO A 36 -9.68 1.19 14.44
CA PRO A 36 -10.96 1.72 13.97
C PRO A 36 -11.07 3.25 14.06
N GLN A 37 -10.23 3.89 14.88
CA GLN A 37 -10.18 5.35 15.02
C GLN A 37 -9.49 6.03 13.82
N LEU A 38 -8.84 5.27 12.94
CA LEU A 38 -8.16 5.79 11.77
C LEU A 38 -9.02 5.59 10.51
N GLN A 39 -9.16 6.66 9.75
CA GLN A 39 -9.68 6.60 8.39
C GLN A 39 -8.55 6.17 7.45
N VAL A 40 -8.86 5.27 6.52
CA VAL A 40 -7.91 4.75 5.53
C VAL A 40 -8.37 5.20 4.16
N GLN A 41 -7.45 5.78 3.38
CA GLN A 41 -7.66 6.10 1.97
C GLN A 41 -6.51 5.54 1.15
N PHE A 42 -6.81 5.16 -0.08
CA PHE A 42 -5.82 4.65 -1.02
C PHE A 42 -5.93 5.39 -2.36
N GLU A 43 -4.78 5.73 -2.92
CA GLU A 43 -4.62 6.24 -4.27
C GLU A 43 -3.55 5.42 -4.98
N GLY A 44 -3.79 4.99 -6.21
CA GLY A 44 -2.85 4.16 -6.95
C GLY A 44 -3.42 3.70 -8.29
N ALA A 45 -2.80 2.66 -8.86
CA ALA A 45 -3.19 2.08 -10.14
C ALA A 45 -4.54 1.36 -10.06
N ALA A 46 -5.62 2.06 -10.43
CA ALA A 46 -6.99 1.54 -10.34
C ALA A 46 -7.20 0.25 -11.15
N GLN A 47 -6.52 0.10 -12.28
CA GLN A 47 -6.63 -1.09 -13.15
C GLN A 47 -6.13 -2.40 -12.52
N LEU A 48 -5.38 -2.33 -11.41
CA LEU A 48 -4.89 -3.52 -10.71
C LEU A 48 -5.89 -4.07 -9.68
N ALA A 49 -6.91 -3.30 -9.32
CA ALA A 49 -7.95 -3.74 -8.40
C ALA A 49 -8.80 -4.85 -9.04
N THR A 50 -8.98 -5.96 -8.32
CA THR A 50 -9.79 -7.10 -8.77
C THR A 50 -11.23 -7.04 -8.28
N ALA A 51 -11.53 -6.13 -7.34
CA ALA A 51 -12.87 -5.89 -6.82
C ALA A 51 -13.06 -4.40 -6.47
N PRO A 52 -14.33 -3.92 -6.48
CA PRO A 52 -14.64 -2.55 -6.07
C PRO A 52 -14.14 -2.23 -4.65
N GLY A 53 -13.58 -1.04 -4.48
CA GLY A 53 -13.10 -0.56 -3.19
C GLY A 53 -11.77 -1.20 -2.73
N GLN A 54 -11.09 -1.98 -3.57
CA GLN A 54 -9.74 -2.44 -3.30
C GLN A 54 -8.69 -1.48 -3.88
N GLY A 55 -7.61 -1.29 -3.13
CA GLY A 55 -6.37 -0.73 -3.61
C GLY A 55 -5.33 -1.83 -3.79
N VAL A 56 -4.51 -1.75 -4.84
CA VAL A 56 -3.44 -2.71 -5.10
C VAL A 56 -2.14 -1.99 -5.38
N ILE A 57 -1.07 -2.45 -4.73
CA ILE A 57 0.31 -2.12 -5.07
C ILE A 57 0.99 -3.40 -5.50
N GLU A 58 1.41 -3.48 -6.77
CA GLU A 58 2.20 -4.59 -7.30
C GLU A 58 3.68 -4.23 -7.25
N PHE A 59 4.50 -5.09 -6.66
CA PHE A 59 5.96 -4.99 -6.69
C PHE A 59 6.51 -5.98 -7.70
N HIS A 60 7.45 -5.52 -8.52
CA HIS A 60 8.04 -6.29 -9.61
C HIS A 60 9.42 -6.85 -9.20
N PRO A 61 9.90 -7.93 -9.86
CA PRO A 61 11.18 -8.57 -9.53
C PRO A 61 12.41 -7.67 -9.71
N ASP A 62 12.32 -6.67 -10.58
CA ASP A 62 13.36 -5.67 -10.84
C ASP A 62 13.46 -4.60 -9.73
N GLY A 63 12.56 -4.65 -8.74
CA GLY A 63 12.51 -3.74 -7.61
C GLY A 63 11.53 -2.58 -7.79
N GLY A 64 10.94 -2.40 -8.99
CA GLY A 64 9.92 -1.39 -9.26
C GLY A 64 8.56 -1.72 -8.64
N SER A 65 7.59 -0.81 -8.81
CA SER A 65 6.20 -1.04 -8.38
C SER A 65 5.17 -0.30 -9.24
N SER A 66 3.90 -0.64 -9.08
CA SER A 66 2.79 0.16 -9.62
C SER A 66 2.65 1.54 -8.95
N GLY A 67 3.35 1.76 -7.84
CA GLY A 67 3.21 2.93 -6.98
C GLY A 67 1.88 2.97 -6.23
N GLY A 68 1.77 3.94 -5.33
CA GLY A 68 0.54 4.22 -4.60
C GLY A 68 0.78 5.03 -3.32
N ARG A 69 -0.31 5.51 -2.74
CA ARG A 69 -0.34 6.24 -1.47
C ARG A 69 -1.44 5.67 -0.59
N ILE A 70 -1.10 5.38 0.65
CA ILE A 70 -2.05 5.09 1.72
C ILE A 70 -2.03 6.29 2.67
N ARG A 71 -3.20 6.88 2.93
CA ARG A 71 -3.37 7.88 4.00
C ARG A 71 -4.06 7.24 5.18
N LEU A 72 -3.50 7.47 6.36
CA LEU A 72 -4.10 7.17 7.65
C LEU A 72 -4.42 8.50 8.33
N GLN A 73 -5.68 8.75 8.64
CA GLN A 73 -6.12 10.03 9.19
C GLN A 73 -6.88 9.84 10.49
N ARG A 74 -6.67 10.76 11.43
CA ARG A 74 -7.49 10.95 12.63
C ARG A 74 -7.59 12.43 12.92
N ASP A 75 -8.82 12.94 12.93
CA ASP A 75 -9.08 14.38 13.07
C ASP A 75 -8.25 15.17 12.03
N ALA A 76 -7.43 16.13 12.45
CA ALA A 76 -6.53 16.87 11.58
C ALA A 76 -5.16 16.21 11.36
N ALA A 77 -4.86 15.11 12.07
CA ALA A 77 -3.59 14.41 11.96
C ALA A 77 -3.62 13.41 10.80
N GLU A 78 -2.58 13.44 9.97
CA GLU A 78 -2.43 12.55 8.84
C GLU A 78 -1.04 11.90 8.83
N TRP A 79 -1.01 10.61 8.55
CA TRP A 79 0.19 9.84 8.24
C TRP A 79 0.08 9.30 6.82
N ARG A 80 1.15 9.45 6.05
CA ARG A 80 1.23 8.92 4.69
C ARG A 80 2.18 7.74 4.63
N ILE A 81 1.83 6.79 3.77
CA ILE A 81 2.72 5.76 3.28
C ILE A 81 2.71 5.90 1.75
N ASP A 82 3.83 6.35 1.20
CA ASP A 82 4.03 6.55 -0.23
C ASP A 82 4.92 5.44 -0.79
N VAL A 83 4.53 4.91 -1.95
CA VAL A 83 5.30 3.92 -2.70
C VAL A 83 5.66 4.47 -4.07
N GLY A 84 6.97 4.57 -4.35
CA GLY A 84 7.49 5.05 -5.62
C GLY A 84 7.34 4.01 -6.74
N TRP A 85 6.82 4.43 -7.89
CA TRP A 85 6.61 3.53 -9.04
C TRP A 85 7.94 3.01 -9.61
N LEU A 86 8.96 3.86 -9.73
CA LEU A 86 10.23 3.48 -10.38
C LEU A 86 11.10 2.56 -9.50
N THR A 87 11.17 2.84 -8.20
CA THR A 87 12.15 2.20 -7.29
C THR A 87 11.52 1.19 -6.33
N GLY A 88 10.19 1.18 -6.25
CA GLY A 88 9.45 0.49 -5.20
C GLY A 88 9.79 1.00 -3.79
N GLU A 89 10.42 2.18 -3.67
CA GLU A 89 10.75 2.76 -2.37
C GLU A 89 9.47 2.99 -1.57
N VAL A 90 9.49 2.58 -0.30
CA VAL A 90 8.38 2.79 0.64
C VAL A 90 8.81 3.83 1.66
N ARG A 91 8.10 4.96 1.70
CA ARG A 91 8.33 6.04 2.67
C ARG A 91 7.09 6.21 3.53
N SER A 92 7.28 6.48 4.81
CA SER A 92 6.16 6.77 5.69
C SER A 92 6.49 7.86 6.69
N GLY A 93 5.53 8.70 7.01
CA GLY A 93 5.73 9.81 7.94
C GLY A 93 4.46 10.63 8.15
N PRO A 94 4.48 11.54 9.15
CA PRO A 94 3.41 12.50 9.32
C PRO A 94 3.37 13.41 8.09
N TRP A 95 2.16 13.69 7.59
CA TRP A 95 1.99 14.73 6.59
C TRP A 95 2.20 16.09 7.23
N ARG A 96 3.01 16.94 6.60
CA ARG A 96 3.13 18.34 6.93
C ARG A 96 2.82 19.13 5.66
N GLU A 97 1.83 20.01 5.74
CA GLU A 97 1.66 21.07 4.74
C GLU A 97 2.96 21.88 4.70
N GLN A 98 3.52 22.05 3.50
CA GLN A 98 4.66 22.93 3.24
C GLN A 98 4.13 24.31 2.85
#